data_AF-A0A124GII5-F1
#
_entry.id   AF-A0A124GII5-F1
#
_cell.length_a   1.000
_cell.length_b   1.000
_cell.length_c   1.000
_cell.angle_alpha   90.00
_cell.angle_beta   90.00
_cell.angle_gamma   90.00
#
_symmetry.space_group_name_H-M   'P 1'
#
loop_
_entity.id
_entity.type
_entity.pdbx_description
1 polymer ?
#
loop_
_entity_poly.entity_id
_entity_poly.type
_entity_poly.pdbx_seq_one_letter_code
_entity_poly.pdbx_strand_id
1 'polypeptide(L)'
;MVLGLVLVAVGTAVAFAVRALSFARYMHLEDLGMDVDPAVGPELFRQLVAPTDADRIFFYLAAALIPVGLVLLFIGWRRRGHAGP
;
A
#
# COMPACT_ATOMS: atom_id res chain seq x y z
N MET A 1 10.15 8.87 18.42
CA MET A 1 10.99 7.79 17.82
C MET A 1 10.15 6.54 17.59
N VAL A 2 9.70 5.84 18.64
CA VAL A 2 8.88 4.61 18.49
C VAL A 2 7.63 4.84 17.63
N LEU A 3 6.84 5.88 17.92
CA LEU A 3 5.66 6.21 17.11
C LEU A 3 5.99 6.46 15.63
N GLY A 4 7.07 7.18 15.33
CA GLY A 4 7.49 7.43 13.95
C GLY A 4 7.88 6.15 13.19
N LEU A 5 8.61 5.24 13.86
CA LEU A 5 8.93 3.92 13.31
C LEU A 5 7.68 3.10 13.06
N VAL A 6 6.73 3.10 14.01
CA VAL A 6 5.46 2.38 13.88
C VAL A 6 4.67 2.91 12.68
N LEU A 7 4.58 4.23 12.50
CA LEU A 7 3.84 4.82 11.38
C LEU A 7 4.47 4.47 10.03
N VAL A 8 5.80 4.49 9.91
CA VAL A 8 6.50 4.06 8.69
C VAL A 8 6.28 2.56 8.46
N ALA A 9 6.45 1.72 9.47
CA ALA A 9 6.30 0.27 9.36
C ALA A 9 4.87 -0.12 8.95
N VAL A 10 3.86 0.45 9.61
CA VAL A 10 2.44 0.21 9.30
C VAL A 10 2.10 0.71 7.90
N GLY A 11 2.51 1.94 7.53
CA GLY A 11 2.27 2.46 6.18
C GLY A 11 2.90 1.59 5.11
N THR A 12 4.13 1.13 5.31
CA THR A 12 4.83 0.26 4.35
C THR A 12 4.16 -1.12 4.26
N ALA A 13 3.79 -1.72 5.39
CA ALA A 13 3.14 -3.03 5.45
C ALA A 13 1.77 -3.02 4.75
N VAL A 14 0.94 -1.98 5.00
CA VAL A 14 -0.37 -1.85 4.37
C VAL A 14 -0.24 -1.61 2.86
N ALA A 15 0.69 -0.75 2.42
CA ALA A 15 0.95 -0.54 1.00
C ALA A 15 1.37 -1.84 0.28
N PHE A 16 2.22 -2.64 0.93
CA PHE A 16 2.64 -3.93 0.40
C PHE A 16 1.48 -4.94 0.36
N ALA A 17 0.66 -5.01 1.40
CA ALA A 17 -0.50 -5.90 1.48
C ALA A 17 -1.53 -5.60 0.37
N VAL A 18 -1.85 -4.33 0.13
CA VAL A 18 -2.75 -3.92 -0.96
C VAL A 18 -2.19 -4.32 -2.33
N ARG A 19 -0.86 -4.18 -2.52
CA ARG A 19 -0.22 -4.59 -3.77
C ARG A 19 -0.24 -6.11 -3.95
N ALA A 20 0.03 -6.87 -2.89
CA ALA A 20 -0.03 -8.32 -2.91
C ALA A 20 -1.44 -8.83 -3.21
N LEU A 21 -2.48 -8.22 -2.63
CA LEU A 21 -3.88 -8.54 -2.94
C LEU A 21 -4.21 -8.31 -4.42
N SER A 22 -3.69 -7.21 -4.99
CA SER A 22 -3.90 -6.90 -6.41
C SER A 22 -3.28 -7.98 -7.30
N PHE A 23 -2.08 -8.47 -6.97
CA PHE A 23 -1.45 -9.59 -7.68
C PHE A 23 -2.18 -10.92 -7.47
N ALA A 24 -2.67 -11.19 -6.25
CA ALA A 24 -3.43 -12.41 -5.97
C ALA A 24 -4.74 -12.46 -6.79
N ARG A 25 -5.44 -11.33 -6.93
CA ARG A 25 -6.63 -11.22 -7.80
C ARG A 25 -6.28 -11.46 -9.27
N TYR A 26 -5.14 -10.95 -9.74
CA TYR A 26 -4.64 -11.23 -11.09
C TYR A 26 -4.39 -12.74 -11.30
N MET A 27 -3.61 -13.38 -10.42
CA MET A 27 -3.26 -14.81 -10.55
C MET A 27 -4.49 -15.71 -10.44
N HIS A 28 -5.43 -15.38 -9.55
CA HIS A 28 -6.66 -16.14 -9.41
C HIS A 28 -7.52 -16.12 -10.70
N LEU A 29 -7.47 -15.02 -11.46
CA LEU A 29 -8.18 -14.91 -12.74
C LEU A 29 -7.47 -15.66 -13.86
N GLU A 30 -6.14 -15.68 -13.84
CA GLU A 30 -5.33 -16.51 -14.74
C GLU A 30 -5.60 -18.01 -14.50
N ASP A 31 -5.64 -18.44 -13.23
CA ASP A 31 -5.92 -19.82 -12.84
C ASP A 31 -7.38 -20.25 -13.10
N LEU A 32 -8.34 -19.33 -13.06
CA LEU A 32 -9.74 -19.65 -13.35
C LEU A 32 -9.97 -20.05 -14.82
N GLY A 33 -8.97 -19.91 -15.69
CA GLY A 33 -9.05 -20.35 -17.08
C GLY A 33 -10.21 -19.68 -17.83
N MET A 34 -10.58 -18.46 -17.43
CA MET A 34 -11.54 -17.68 -18.19
C MET A 34 -10.89 -17.38 -19.54
N ASP A 35 -11.19 -18.21 -20.54
CA ASP A 35 -11.14 -17.88 -21.96
C ASP A 35 -12.16 -16.74 -22.18
N VAL A 36 -11.85 -15.56 -21.64
CA VAL A 36 -12.68 -14.39 -21.84
C VAL A 36 -12.56 -14.06 -23.32
N ASP A 37 -13.68 -14.13 -24.01
CA ASP A 37 -13.83 -13.70 -25.40
C ASP A 37 -12.95 -12.45 -25.64
N PRO A 38 -11.96 -12.50 -26.55
CA PRO A 38 -10.98 -11.43 -26.72
C PRO A 38 -11.62 -10.06 -27.03
N ALA A 39 -12.89 -10.03 -27.44
CA ALA A 39 -13.67 -8.81 -27.62
C ALA A 39 -14.19 -8.17 -26.30
N VAL A 40 -14.29 -8.94 -25.21
CA VAL A 40 -14.81 -8.50 -23.89
C VAL A 40 -13.75 -8.62 -22.78
N GLY A 41 -12.68 -9.37 -23.04
CA GLY A 41 -11.54 -9.63 -22.16
C GLY A 41 -10.93 -8.41 -21.47
N PRO A 42 -10.55 -7.35 -22.20
CA PRO A 42 -9.79 -6.24 -21.62
C PRO A 42 -10.59 -5.41 -20.60
N GLU A 43 -11.86 -5.13 -20.88
CA GLU A 43 -12.74 -4.32 -20.04
C GLU A 43 -13.14 -5.04 -18.74
N LEU A 44 -13.54 -6.32 -18.84
CA LEU A 44 -13.88 -7.14 -17.67
C LEU A 44 -12.65 -7.40 -16.80
N PHE A 45 -11.50 -7.66 -17.42
CA PHE A 45 -10.24 -7.84 -16.71
C PHE A 45 -9.86 -6.56 -15.95
N ARG A 46 -10.01 -5.39 -16.58
CA ARG A 46 -9.83 -4.10 -15.91
C ARG A 46 -10.75 -3.94 -14.71
N GLN A 47 -12.02 -4.32 -14.82
CA GLN A 47 -12.98 -4.18 -13.72
C GLN A 47 -12.69 -5.14 -12.56
N LEU A 48 -12.29 -6.38 -12.83
CA LEU A 48 -11.99 -7.36 -11.77
C LEU A 48 -10.62 -7.14 -11.11
N VAL A 49 -9.62 -6.72 -11.88
CA VAL A 49 -8.25 -6.46 -11.38
C VAL A 49 -8.09 -5.03 -10.87
N ALA A 50 -9.02 -4.12 -11.21
CA ALA A 50 -8.96 -2.75 -10.70
C ALA A 50 -8.92 -2.74 -9.17
N PRO A 51 -8.05 -1.91 -8.58
CA PRO A 51 -8.08 -1.68 -7.15
C PRO A 51 -9.43 -1.08 -6.78
N THR A 52 -10.09 -1.72 -5.82
CA THR A 52 -11.38 -1.25 -5.27
C THR A 52 -11.20 0.12 -4.63
N ASP A 53 -12.30 0.83 -4.38
CA ASP A 53 -12.24 2.11 -3.66
C ASP A 53 -11.61 1.93 -2.27
N ALA A 54 -11.87 0.80 -1.61
CA ALA A 54 -11.22 0.44 -0.35
C ALA A 54 -9.69 0.28 -0.51
N ASP A 55 -9.22 -0.46 -1.52
CA ASP A 55 -7.79 -0.64 -1.79
C ASP A 55 -7.08 0.70 -2.01
N ARG A 56 -7.74 1.62 -2.75
CA ARG A 56 -7.23 2.97 -2.99
C ARG A 56 -7.17 3.78 -1.70
N ILE A 57 -8.23 3.78 -0.90
CA ILE A 57 -8.29 4.49 0.38
C ILE A 57 -7.18 3.99 1.32
N PHE A 58 -7.03 2.67 1.47
CA PHE A 58 -5.98 2.09 2.30
C PHE A 58 -4.58 2.42 1.77
N PHE A 59 -4.38 2.37 0.45
CA PHE A 59 -3.10 2.75 -0.16
C PHE A 59 -2.77 4.23 0.08
N TYR A 60 -3.71 5.15 -0.10
CA TYR A 60 -3.47 6.58 0.13
C TYR A 60 -3.28 6.91 1.61
N LEU A 61 -4.05 6.29 2.51
CA LEU A 61 -3.84 6.43 3.96
C LEU A 61 -2.44 5.92 4.35
N ALA A 62 -2.05 4.74 3.86
CA ALA A 62 -0.74 4.17 4.09
C ALA A 62 0.38 5.07 3.55
N ALA A 63 0.22 5.58 2.32
CA ALA A 63 1.17 6.49 1.69
C ALA A 63 1.28 7.83 2.44
N ALA A 64 0.22 8.30 3.08
CA ALA A 64 0.23 9.51 3.91
C ALA A 64 0.88 9.29 5.29
N LEU A 65 0.78 8.08 5.86
CA LEU A 65 1.40 7.77 7.16
C LEU A 65 2.94 7.72 7.09
N ILE A 66 3.51 7.32 5.95
CA ILE A 66 4.96 7.25 5.76
C ILE A 66 5.65 8.61 5.94
N PRO A 67 5.29 9.70 5.23
CA PRO A 67 5.92 11.01 5.40
C PRO A 67 5.69 11.55 6.82
N VAL A 68 4.52 11.32 7.42
CA VAL A 68 4.25 11.71 8.82
C VAL A 68 5.20 10.99 9.78
N GLY A 69 5.38 9.68 9.61
CA GLY A 69 6.32 8.89 10.38
C GLY A 69 7.77 9.36 10.21
N LEU A 70 8.19 9.67 8.97
CA LEU A 70 9.51 10.22 8.66
C LEU A 70 9.75 11.57 9.32
N VAL A 71 8.76 12.47 9.28
CA VAL A 71 8.84 13.78 9.96
C VAL A 71 8.99 13.60 11.47
N LEU A 72 8.21 12.70 12.08
CA LEU A 72 8.32 12.41 13.52
C LEU A 72 9.66 11.78 13.90
N LEU A 73 10.25 10.96 13.02
CA LEU A 73 11.59 10.43 13.20
C LEU A 73 12.64 11.53 13.12
N PHE A 74 12.55 12.41 12.12
CA PHE A 74 13.45 13.54 11.96
C PHE A 74 13.39 14.49 13.15
N ILE A 75 12.19 14.85 13.63
CA ILE A 75 12.01 15.68 14.83
C ILE A 75 12.58 14.97 16.06
N GLY A 76 12.30 13.68 16.24
CA GLY A 76 12.82 12.90 17.35
C GLY A 76 14.35 12.81 17.35
N TRP A 77 14.95 12.67 16.18
CA TRP A 77 16.40 12.65 16.01
C TRP A 77 17.02 14.01 16.30
N ARG A 78 16.46 15.10 15.75
CA ARG A 78 16.93 16.47 16.03
C ARG A 78 16.88 16.79 17.53
N ARG A 79 15.82 16.37 18.23
CA ARG A 79 15.69 16.58 19.68
C ARG A 79 16.74 15.81 20.50
N ARG A 80 17.15 14.60 20.08
CA ARG A 80 18.30 13.91 20.71
C ARG A 80 19.62 14.64 20.47
N GLY A 81 19.80 15.23 19.29
CA GLY A 81 21.00 16.02 18.98
C GLY A 81 21.11 17.35 19.75
N HIS A 82 20.04 17.81 20.40
CA HIS A 82 20.04 19.00 21.28
C HIS A 82 19.98 18.63 22.77
N ALA A 83 19.72 17.36 23.09
CA ALA A 83 19.81 16.80 24.43
C ALA A 83 21.18 16.10 24.62
N GLY A 84 22.27 16.77 24.23
CA GLY A 84 23.64 16.31 24.46
C GLY A 84 23.91 15.96 25.94
N PRO A 85 25.02 15.25 26.20
CA PRO A 85 25.27 14.35 27.34
C PRO A 85 24.83 14.85 28.72
#